data_AF-A0A661KEM2-F1
#
_entry.id   AF-A0A661KEM2-F1
#
_cell.length_a   1.000
_cell.length_b   1.000
_cell.length_c   1.000
_cell.angle_alpha   90.00
_cell.angle_beta   90.00
_cell.angle_gamma   90.00
#
_symmetry.space_group_name_H-M   'P 1'
#
loop_
_entity.id
_entity.type
_entity.pdbx_description
1 polymer ?
#
loop_
_entity_poly.entity_id
_entity_poly.type
_entity_poly.pdbx_seq_one_letter_code
_entity_poly.pdbx_strand_id
1 'polypeptide(L)' 'RLLEHDSLGNVLRMRDPRGHEWTYEYDSLGRIIAETNPLGTKPHSNMTVQTA' A
#
# COMPACT_ATOMS: atom_id res chain seq x y z
N ARG A 1 11.39 11.65 4.96
CA ARG A 1 10.37 10.69 4.46
C ARG A 1 10.52 10.64 2.96
N LEU A 2 10.69 9.45 2.38
CA LEU A 2 10.75 9.25 0.93
C LEU A 2 9.41 8.66 0.48
N LEU A 3 8.88 9.15 -0.64
CA LEU A 3 7.66 8.64 -1.26
C LEU A 3 7.94 8.37 -2.73
N GLU A 4 7.52 7.20 -3.20
CA GLU A 4 7.54 6.82 -4.62
C GLU A 4 6.12 6.61 -5.08
N HIS A 5 5.78 7.15 -6.25
CA HIS A 5 4.43 7.11 -6.79
C HIS A 5 4.42 6.44 -8.17
N ASP A 6 3.29 5.82 -8.54
CA ASP A 6 3.05 5.40 -9.92
C ASP A 6 2.66 6.59 -10.83
N SER A 7 2.41 6.31 -12.10
CA SER A 7 1.99 7.31 -13.09
C SER A 7 0.60 7.90 -12.82
N LEU A 8 -0.19 7.26 -11.96
CA LEU A 8 -1.52 7.70 -11.53
C LEU A 8 -1.49 8.49 -10.22
N GLY A 9 -0.31 8.60 -9.59
CA GLY A 9 -0.11 9.30 -8.32
C GLY A 9 -0.35 8.45 -7.07
N ASN A 10 -0.55 7.13 -7.21
CA ASN A 10 -0.68 6.22 -6.07
C ASN A 10 0.68 5.97 -5.42
N VAL A 11 0.73 5.88 -4.09
CA VAL A 11 1.98 5.69 -3.35
C VAL A 11 2.41 4.23 -3.42
N LEU A 12 3.45 3.92 -4.17
CA LEU A 12 4.02 2.56 -4.25
C LEU A 12 4.90 2.25 -3.05
N ARG A 13 5.67 3.23 -2.57
CA ARG A 13 6.62 3.04 -1.48
C ARG A 13 6.70 4.27 -0.60
N MET A 14 6.81 4.02 0.69
CA MET A 14 7.06 5.04 1.70
C MET A 14 8.19 4.59 2.61
N ARG A 15 9.16 5.47 2.84
CA ARG A 15 10.21 5.26 3.84
C ARG A 15 10.25 6.37 4.86
N ASP A 16 10.26 6.04 6.15
CA ASP A 16 10.44 7.01 7.22
C ASP A 16 11.94 7.36 7.43
N PRO A 17 12.27 8.44 8.16
CA PRO A 17 13.67 8.78 8.44
C PRO A 17 14.43 7.76 9.30
N ARG A 18 13.72 6.83 9.95
CA ARG A 18 14.29 5.75 10.77
C ARG A 18 14.61 4.51 9.93
N GLY A 19 14.27 4.52 8.64
CA GLY A 19 14.52 3.42 7.70
C GLY A 19 13.40 2.40 7.62
N HIS A 20 12.28 2.61 8.31
CA HIS A 20 11.10 1.76 8.13
C HIS A 20 10.47 2.00 6.77
N GLU A 21 10.03 0.92 6.14
CA GLU A 21 9.53 0.90 4.79
C GLU A 21 8.13 0.29 4.70
N TRP A 22 7.29 0.93 3.91
CA TRP A 22 5.97 0.45 3.54
C TRP A 22 5.88 0.39 2.02
N THR A 23 5.26 -0.66 1.50
CA THR A 23 4.89 -0.75 0.08
C THR A 23 3.41 -1.02 -0.07
N TYR A 24 2.82 -0.49 -1.13
CA TYR A 24 1.41 -0.67 -1.44
C TYR A 24 1.28 -1.17 -2.86
N GLU A 25 0.40 -2.15 -3.04
CA GLU A 25 0.02 -2.66 -4.35
C GLU A 25 -1.42 -2.26 -4.65
N TYR A 26 -1.67 -1.86 -5.89
CA TYR A 26 -2.96 -1.38 -6.34
C TYR A 26 -3.45 -2.20 -7.53
N ASP A 27 -4.76 -2.35 -7.65
CA ASP A 27 -5.37 -2.82 -8.89
C ASP A 27 -5.52 -1.70 -9.92
N SER A 28 -6.02 -2.05 -11.11
CA SER A 28 -6.22 -1.09 -12.22
C SER A 28 -7.24 0.01 -11.93
N LEU A 29 -8.02 -0.11 -10.85
CA LEU A 29 -8.98 0.89 -10.40
C LEU A 29 -8.41 1.76 -9.27
N GLY A 30 -7.15 1.58 -8.89
CA GLY A 30 -6.49 2.34 -7.81
C GLY A 30 -6.86 1.87 -6.41
N ARG A 31 -7.39 0.65 -6.25
CA ARG A 31 -7.73 0.09 -4.93
C ARG A 31 -6.54 -0.69 -4.39
N ILE A 32 -6.23 -0.53 -3.10
CA ILE A 32 -5.14 -1.26 -2.44
C ILE A 32 -5.49 -2.75 -2.34
N ILE A 33 -4.65 -3.60 -2.92
CA ILE A 33 -4.78 -5.07 -2.87
C ILE A 33 -3.74 -5.72 -1.93
N ALA A 34 -2.66 -5.01 -1.59
CA ALA A 34 -1.71 -5.43 -0.56
C ALA A 34 -1.02 -4.23 0.08
N GLU A 35 -0.72 -4.36 1.37
CA GLU A 35 0.16 -3.46 2.11
C GLU A 35 1.26 -4.29 2.76
N THR A 36 2.52 -3.93 2.52
CA THR A 36 3.66 -4.44 3.28
C THR A 36 4.16 -3.35 4.20
N ASN A 37 4.34 -3.68 5.46
CA ASN A 37 4.98 -2.82 6.44
C ASN A 37 6.22 -3.52 7.03
N PRO A 38 7.02 -2.86 7.88
CA PRO A 38 8.23 -3.46 8.45
C PRO A 38 7.98 -4.72 9.29
N LEU A 39 6.74 -4.95 9.71
CA LEU A 39 6.32 -6.10 10.53
C LEU A 39 5.77 -7.26 9.67
N GLY A 40 5.58 -7.06 8.37
CA GLY A 40 5.13 -8.08 7.42
C GLY A 40 4.12 -7.59 6.39
N THR A 41 3.78 -8.48 5.46
CA THR A 41 2.81 -8.23 4.38
C THR A 41 1.40 -8.62 4.81
N LYS A 42 0.45 -7.72 4.56
CA LYS A 42 -0.99 -7.93 4.71
C LYS A 42 -1.63 -7.88 3.32
N PRO A 43 -1.90 -9.04 2.69
CA PRO A 43 -2.70 -9.07 1.49
C PRO A 43 -4.14 -8.67 1.84
N HIS A 44 -4.77 -7.86 1.00
CA HIS A 44 -6.19 -7.59 1.09
C HIS A 44 -6.94 -8.82 0.57
N SER A 45 -7.15 -9.81 1.44
CA SER A 45 -8.00 -10.96 1.14
C SER A 45 -9.43 -10.45 0.95
N ASN A 46 -9.91 -10.41 -0.30
CA ASN A 46 -11.29 -10.06 -0.67
C ASN A 46 -12.30 -10.74 0.26
N MET A 47 -12.78 -10.04 1.29
CA MET A 47 -13.88 -10.50 2.11
C MET A 47 -14.83 -9.34 2.40
N THR A 48 -15.85 -9.27 1.55
CA THR A 48 -17.21 -8.78 1.81
C THR A 48 -17.35 -7.32 2.20
N VAL A 49 -17.95 -6.55 1.29
CA VAL A 49 -18.84 -5.40 1.49
C VAL A 49 -18.92 -4.92 2.95
N GLN A 50 -18.14 -3.91 3.32
CA GLN A 50 -18.48 -3.07 4.47
C GLN A 50 -19.27 -1.87 3.96
N THR A 51 -20.55 -2.13 3.69
CA THR A 51 -21.58 -1.12 3.90
C THR A 51 -21.70 -0.94 5.41
N ALA A 52 -21.44 0.27 5.90
CA ALA A 52 -21.95 0.78 7.17
C ALA A 52 -22.34 2.23 6.94
#